data_AF-A0A482LXF3-F1
#
_entry.id   AF-A0A482LXF3-F1
#
_cell.length_a   1.000
_cell.length_b   1.000
_cell.length_c   1.000
_cell.angle_alpha   90.00
_cell.angle_beta   90.00
_cell.angle_gamma   90.00
#
_symmetry.space_group_name_H-M   'P 1'
#
loop_
_entity.id
_entity.type
_entity.pdbx_description
1 polymer ?
#
loop_
_entity_poly.entity_id
_entity_poly.type
_entity_poly.pdbx_seq_one_letter_code
_entity_poly.pdbx_strand_id
1 'polypeptide(L)' 'AVGESTRMPLEYYENNVAGTIVLLEEMRNAGVWNFIFSSSATVYGANAPVPYVETTPIGGTTSP' A
#
# COMPACT_ATOMS: atom_id res chain seq x y z
N ALA A 1 7.95 7.59 6.31
CA ALA A 1 7.05 6.54 5.84
C ALA A 1 6.62 5.60 6.98
N VAL A 2 7.25 4.43 7.19
CA VAL A 2 6.78 3.42 8.16
C VAL A 2 6.63 3.98 9.59
N GLY A 3 7.67 4.63 10.12
CA GLY A 3 7.61 5.21 11.47
C GLY A 3 6.63 6.39 11.63
N GLU A 4 6.25 7.06 10.55
CA GLU A 4 5.27 8.16 10.56
C GLU A 4 3.84 7.59 10.43
N SER A 5 3.65 6.54 9.63
CA SER A 5 2.35 5.84 9.48
C SER A 5 1.81 5.31 10.80
N THR A 6 2.68 4.86 11.70
CA THR A 6 2.29 4.37 13.02
C THR A 6 1.88 5.50 13.97
N ARG A 7 2.39 6.72 13.75
CA ARG A 7 2.10 7.89 14.61
C ARG A 7 0.83 8.62 14.17
N MET A 8 0.53 8.60 12.88
CA MET A 8 -0.59 9.34 12.27
C MET A 8 -1.39 8.42 11.35
N PRO A 9 -2.00 7.35 11.90
CA PRO A 9 -2.59 6.28 11.09
C PRO A 9 -3.73 6.79 10.18
N LEU A 10 -4.57 7.71 10.67
CA LEU A 10 -5.71 8.22 9.90
C LEU A 10 -5.26 9.00 8.66
N GLU A 11 -4.27 9.88 8.79
CA GLU A 11 -3.75 10.65 7.66
C GLU A 11 -3.09 9.75 6.62
N TYR A 12 -2.40 8.70 7.07
CA TYR A 12 -1.84 7.70 6.18
C TYR A 12 -2.93 6.88 5.46
N TYR A 13 -4.01 6.50 6.15
CA TYR A 13 -5.19 5.89 5.50
C TYR A 13 -5.84 6.82 4.48
N GLU A 14 -6.00 8.11 4.80
CA GLU A 14 -6.55 9.10 3.88
C GLU A 14 -5.69 9.22 2.62
N ASN A 15 -4.37 9.34 2.78
CA ASN A 15 -3.47 9.52 1.64
C ASN A 15 -3.32 8.24 0.80
N ASN A 16 -3.06 7.10 1.44
CA ASN A 16 -2.66 5.89 0.73
C ASN A 16 -3.85 5.04 0.28
N VAL A 17 -4.94 5.02 1.05
CA VAL A 17 -6.13 4.22 0.70
C VAL A 17 -7.18 5.08 0.01
N ALA A 18 -7.69 6.11 0.69
CA ALA A 18 -8.75 6.94 0.10
C ALA A 18 -8.24 7.70 -1.13
N GLY A 19 -7.04 8.28 -1.08
CA GLY A 19 -6.40 8.92 -2.22
C GLY A 19 -6.21 7.99 -3.42
N THR A 20 -5.80 6.74 -3.20
CA THR A 20 -5.67 5.75 -4.28
C THR A 20 -7.03 5.38 -4.87
N ILE A 21 -8.08 5.24 -4.06
CA ILE A 21 -9.44 4.98 -4.55
C ILE A 21 -9.90 6.11 -5.47
N VAL A 22 -9.79 7.36 -5.02
CA VAL A 22 -10.18 8.55 -5.81
C VAL A 22 -9.39 8.61 -7.11
N LEU A 23 -8.07 8.36 -7.08
CA LEU A 23 -7.25 8.32 -8.29
C LEU A 23 -7.73 7.26 -9.27
N LEU A 24 -7.99 6.03 -8.81
CA LEU A 24 -8.46 4.94 -9.68
C LEU A 24 -9.84 5.21 -10.27
N GLU A 25 -10.73 5.88 -9.53
CA GLU A 25 -12.03 6.33 -10.04
C GLU A 25 -11.88 7.35 -11.17
N GLU A 26 -11.01 8.34 -11.00
CA GLU A 26 -10.73 9.35 -12.03
C GLU A 26 -9.98 8.77 -13.24
N MET A 27 -9.06 7.83 -13.02
CA MET A 27 -8.41 7.09 -14.11
C MET A 27 -9.44 6.34 -14.96
N ARG A 28 -10.41 5.68 -14.32
CA ARG A 28 -11.53 5.02 -15.01
C ARG A 28 -12.36 6.02 -15.81
N ASN A 29 -12.69 7.19 -15.25
CA ASN A 29 -13.44 8.23 -15.93
C ASN A 29 -12.68 8.80 -17.15
N ALA A 30 -11.35 8.89 -17.05
CA ALA A 30 -10.46 9.37 -18.11
C ALA A 30 -10.06 8.28 -19.13
N GLY A 31 -10.50 7.02 -18.95
CA GLY A 31 -10.16 5.90 -19.83
C GLY A 31 -8.69 5.46 -19.72
N VAL A 32 -8.04 5.70 -18.59
CA VAL A 32 -6.65 5.29 -18.31
C VAL A 32 -6.64 3.96 -17.58
N TRP A 33 -5.98 2.94 -18.15
CA TRP A 33 -6.01 1.56 -17.64
C TRP A 33 -4.66 1.01 -17.18
N ASN A 34 -3.57 1.76 -17.39
CA ASN A 34 -2.24 1.37 -16.96
C ASN A 34 -1.88 2.09 -15.67
N PHE A 35 -1.64 1.34 -14.60
CA PHE A 35 -1.28 1.86 -13.28
C PHE A 35 -0.16 1.01 -12.69
N ILE A 36 0.91 1.66 -12.22
CA ILE A 36 1.99 1.00 -11.48
C ILE A 36 1.92 1.51 -10.05
N PHE A 37 1.62 0.63 -9.11
CA PHE A 37 1.55 0.96 -7.69
C PHE A 37 2.91 0.74 -7.02
N SER A 38 3.45 1.80 -6.41
CA SER A 38 4.69 1.70 -5.62
C SER A 38 4.41 1.11 -4.24
N SER A 39 4.26 -0.21 -4.17
CA SER A 39 4.10 -0.95 -2.92
C SER A 39 5.41 -0.98 -2.10
N SER A 40 5.38 -1.64 -0.94
CA SER A 40 6.53 -1.76 -0.01
C SER A 40 6.66 -3.19 0.51
N ALA A 41 7.90 -3.66 0.74
CA ALA A 41 8.17 -4.98 1.32
C ALA A 41 7.61 -5.16 2.75
N THR A 42 7.19 -4.05 3.40
CA THR A 42 6.52 -4.09 4.70
C THR A 42 5.24 -4.93 4.70
N VAL A 43 4.63 -5.14 3.53
CA VAL A 43 3.43 -5.99 3.38
C VAL A 43 3.66 -7.44 3.78
N TYR A 44 4.91 -7.93 3.77
CA TYR A 44 5.21 -9.31 4.18
C TYR A 44 5.28 -9.48 5.71
N GLY A 45 5.35 -8.37 6.47
CA GLY A 45 5.45 -8.38 7.92
C GLY A 45 6.86 -8.74 8.44
N ALA A 46 7.11 -8.43 9.71
CA ALA A 46 8.45 -8.51 10.30
C ALA A 46 9.02 -9.94 10.43
N ASN A 47 8.16 -10.95 10.41
CA ASN A 47 8.53 -12.36 10.60
C ASN A 47 8.58 -13.16 9.28
N ALA A 48 8.43 -12.51 8.13
CA ALA A 48 8.51 -13.20 6.85
C ALA A 48 9.93 -13.73 6.60
N PRO A 49 10.07 -14.98 6.12
CA PRO A 49 11.37 -15.55 5.81
C PRO A 49 12.01 -14.82 4.62
N VAL A 50 13.33 -14.61 4.71
CA VAL A 50 14.15 -14.03 3.65
C VAL A 50 14.90 -15.14 2.88
N PRO A 51 15.10 -15.02 1.55
CA PRO A 51 14.70 -13.89 0.70
C PRO A 51 13.18 -13.83 0.48
N TYR A 52 12.64 -12.62 0.34
CA TYR A 52 11.24 -12.42 -0.01
C TYR A 52 11.03 -12.82 -1.47
N VAL A 53 9.95 -13.54 -1.73
CA VAL A 53 9.49 -13.92 -3.08
C VAL A 53 8.03 -13.53 -3.23
N GLU A 54 7.55 -13.43 -4.46
CA GLU A 54 6.18 -12.97 -4.77
C GLU A 54 5.11 -13.94 -4.25
N THR A 55 5.48 -15.20 -3.97
CA THR A 55 4.63 -16.19 -3.32
C THR A 55 4.67 -16.14 -1.79
N THR A 56 5.48 -15.28 -1.18
CA THR A 56 5.52 -15.11 0.28
C THR A 56 4.17 -14.56 0.74
N PRO A 57 3.52 -15.18 1.76
CA PRO A 57 2.26 -14.68 2.28
C PRO A 57 2.38 -13.23 2.74
N ILE A 58 1.36 -12.43 2.41
CA ILE A 58 1.22 -11.09 2.98
C ILE A 58 0.89 -11.18 4.46
N GLY A 59 1.50 -10.31 5.26
CA GLY A 59 1.17 -10.11 6.67
C GLY A 59 -0.08 -9.24 6.86
N GLY A 60 -0.35 -8.88 8.12
CA GLY A 60 -1.38 -7.89 8.44
C GLY A 60 -0.94 -6.47 8.08
N THR A 61 -1.88 -5.51 8.13
CA THR A 61 -1.58 -4.09 7.91
C THR A 61 -0.67 -3.56 9.02
N THR A 62 0.62 -3.40 8.73
CA THR A 62 1.61 -2.89 9.69
C THR A 62 1.86 -1.39 9.56
N SER A 63 1.50 -0.80 8.42
CA SER A 63 1.76 0.60 8.07
C SER A 63 0.74 1.01 7.00
N PRO A 64 -0.40 1.60 7.39
CA PRO A 64 -1.35 2.13 6.43
C PRO A 64 -0.75 3.29 5.64
#